data_AF-A0A962JPQ5-F1
#
_entry.id   AF-A0A962JPQ5-F1
#
_cell.length_a   1.000
_cell.length_b   1.000
_cell.length_c   1.000
_cell.angle_alpha   90.00
_cell.angle_beta   90.00
_cell.angle_gamma   90.00
#
_symmetry.space_group_name_H-M   'P 1'
#
loop_
_entity.id
_entity.type
_entity.pdbx_description
1 polymer ?
#
loop_
_entity_poly.entity_id
_entity_poly.type
_entity_poly.pdbx_seq_one_letter_code
_entity_poly.pdbx_strand_id
1 'polypeptide(L)' 'MPAGSVADVLCAVNDIAPGFTDYVLDERGALRRHVLVAVNKTILVDRKTLTDRVPEDGVVYVFQALTGG' A
#
# COMPACT_ATOMS: atom_id res chain seq x y z
N MET A 1 -19.36 -2.64 4.29
CA MET A 1 -18.75 -3.01 2.99
C MET A 1 -17.48 -3.79 3.31
N PRO A 2 -17.36 -5.08 2.94
CA PRO A 2 -16.41 -5.97 3.59
C PRO A 2 -14.98 -5.41 3.57
N ALA A 3 -14.28 -5.59 4.70
CA ALA A 3 -12.86 -5.27 4.85
C ALA A 3 -12.03 -5.90 3.71
N GLY A 4 -11.38 -5.05 2.91
CA GLY A 4 -10.50 -5.45 1.82
C GLY A 4 -9.07 -5.67 2.29
N SER A 5 -8.22 -6.19 1.42
CA SER A 5 -6.77 -6.22 1.64
C SER A 5 -6.11 -4.91 1.21
N VAL A 6 -4.86 -4.69 1.61
CA VAL A 6 -4.07 -3.56 1.11
C VAL A 6 -3.89 -3.65 -0.41
N ALA A 7 -3.78 -4.85 -0.97
CA ALA A 7 -3.76 -5.05 -2.43
C ALA A 7 -5.00 -4.47 -3.11
N ASP A 8 -6.20 -4.74 -2.56
CA ASP A 8 -7.46 -4.25 -3.11
C ASP A 8 -7.53 -2.72 -3.08
N VAL A 9 -7.07 -2.11 -2.00
CA VAL A 9 -7.03 -0.64 -1.86
C VAL A 9 -6.09 -0.02 -2.88
N LEU A 10 -4.86 -0.55 -3.03
CA LEU A 10 -3.90 -0.01 -4.00
C LEU A 10 -4.38 -0.18 -5.44
N CYS A 11 -5.05 -1.29 -5.75
CA CYS A 11 -5.67 -1.53 -7.05
C CYS A 11 -6.76 -0.47 -7.34
N ALA A 12 -7.68 -0.26 -6.39
CA ALA A 12 -8.74 0.74 -6.52
C ALA A 12 -8.19 2.17 -6.67
N VAL A 13 -7.08 2.50 -5.99
CA VAL A 13 -6.42 3.81 -6.19
C VAL A 13 -5.80 3.92 -7.58
N ASN A 14 -5.21 2.85 -8.12
CA ASN A 14 -4.65 2.85 -9.46
C ASN A 14 -5.73 3.01 -10.56
N ASP A 15 -6.94 2.51 -10.33
CA ASP A 15 -8.07 2.74 -11.24
C ASP A 15 -8.46 4.23 -11.30
N ILE A 16 -8.31 4.95 -10.19
CA ILE A 16 -8.61 6.40 -10.09
C ILE A 16 -7.42 7.23 -10.60
N ALA A 17 -6.19 6.76 -10.35
CA ALA A 17 -4.93 7.41 -10.70
C ALA A 17 -3.98 6.39 -11.36
N PRO A 18 -4.11 6.16 -12.68
CA PRO A 18 -3.28 5.19 -13.39
C PRO A 18 -1.79 5.47 -13.24
N GLY A 19 -1.03 4.43 -12.88
CA GLY A 19 0.41 4.50 -12.64
C GLY A 19 0.77 4.72 -11.16
N PHE A 20 -0.21 4.91 -10.27
CA PHE A 20 0.03 5.02 -8.83
C PHE A 20 0.75 3.80 -8.27
N THR A 21 0.35 2.59 -8.69
CA THR A 21 1.01 1.36 -8.22
C THR A 21 2.45 1.24 -8.69
N ASP A 22 2.85 1.87 -9.79
CA ASP A 22 4.24 1.82 -10.28
C ASP A 22 5.19 2.56 -9.33
N TYR A 23 4.68 3.59 -8.64
CA TYR A 23 5.41 4.30 -7.59
C TYR A 23 5.52 3.48 -6.28
N VAL A 24 4.49 2.70 -5.95
CA VAL A 24 4.38 2.00 -4.67
C VAL A 24 5.00 0.59 -4.72
N LEU A 25 4.80 -0.12 -5.83
CA LEU A 25 5.12 -1.54 -6.02
C LEU A 25 6.25 -1.72 -7.03
N ASP A 26 7.01 -2.80 -6.85
CA ASP A 26 7.95 -3.29 -7.85
C ASP A 26 7.24 -4.09 -8.95
N GLU A 27 8.00 -4.56 -9.94
CA GLU A 27 7.48 -5.27 -11.11
C GLU A 27 6.86 -6.64 -10.77
N ARG A 28 7.02 -7.12 -9.53
CA ARG A 28 6.42 -8.36 -9.03
C ARG A 28 5.18 -8.10 -8.17
N GLY A 29 4.77 -6.84 -8.01
CA GLY A 29 3.67 -6.42 -7.16
C GLY A 29 4.02 -6.34 -5.67
N ALA A 30 5.31 -6.45 -5.31
CA ALA A 30 5.75 -6.33 -3.92
C ALA A 30 6.08 -4.87 -3.57
N LEU A 31 5.98 -4.51 -2.29
CA LEU A 31 6.19 -3.13 -1.85
C LEU A 31 7.64 -2.69 -2.05
N ARG A 32 7.87 -1.61 -2.81
CA ARG A 32 9.22 -1.08 -3.08
C ARG A 32 9.98 -0.81 -1.79
N ARG A 33 11.30 -1.06 -1.81
CA ARG A 33 12.18 -0.93 -0.63
C ARG A 33 12.09 0.43 0.08
N HIS A 34 11.91 1.51 -0.67
CA HIS A 34 11.86 2.86 -0.14
C HIS A 34 10.44 3.33 0.19
N VAL A 35 9.44 2.47 0.04
CA VAL A 35 8.04 2.77 0.36
C VAL A 35 7.62 2.04 1.63
N LEU A 36 6.98 2.79 2.52
CA LEU A 36 6.34 2.33 3.73
C LEU A 36 4.82 2.46 3.54
N VAL A 37 4.09 1.39 3.83
CA VAL A 37 2.63 1.44 3.90
C VAL A 37 2.22 1.05 5.31
N ALA A 38 1.23 1.76 5.85
CA ALA A 38 0.63 1.47 7.14
C ALA A 38 -0.90 1.51 7.04
N VAL A 39 -1.57 0.61 7.76
CA VAL A 39 -3.01 0.66 7.97
C VAL A 39 -3.24 1.22 9.36
N ASN A 40 -3.95 2.35 9.43
CA ASN A 40 -4.12 3.16 10.64
C ASN A 40 -2.77 3.59 11.24
N LYS A 41 -2.27 2.86 12.23
CA LYS A 41 -0.98 3.13 12.90
C LYS A 41 -0.05 1.93 12.89
N THR A 42 -0.38 0.90 12.12
CA THR A 42 0.37 -0.36 12.05
C THR A 42 0.99 -0.50 10.67
N ILE A 43 2.31 -0.66 10.63
CA ILE A 43 3.07 -0.89 9.40
C ILE A 43 2.71 -2.27 8.84
N LEU A 44 2.60 -2.38 7.52
CA LEU A 44 2.39 -3.67 6.86
C LEU A 44 3.50 -4.67 7.21
N VAL A 45 3.09 -5.89 7.53
CA VAL A 45 4.01 -7.00 7.73
C VAL A 45 4.21 -7.76 6.42
N ASP A 46 3.12 -8.01 5.68
CA ASP A 46 3.18 -8.70 4.40
C ASP A 46 3.45 -7.71 3.26
N ARG A 47 4.75 -7.49 3.00
CA ARG A 47 5.22 -6.63 1.90
C ARG A 47 5.17 -7.29 0.53
N LYS A 48 4.85 -8.58 0.42
CA LYS A 48 4.93 -9.33 -0.86
C LYS A 48 3.56 -9.52 -1.49
N THR A 49 2.59 -9.99 -0.70
CA THR A 49 1.25 -10.28 -1.20
C THR A 49 0.22 -9.26 -0.73
N LEU A 50 0.61 -8.33 0.16
CA LEU A 50 -0.21 -7.20 0.61
C LEU A 50 -1.57 -7.64 1.16
N THR A 51 -1.59 -8.79 1.83
CA THR A 51 -2.81 -9.44 2.35
C THR A 51 -3.26 -8.90 3.71
N ASP A 52 -2.48 -7.99 4.29
CA ASP A 52 -2.87 -7.25 5.49
C ASP A 52 -4.27 -6.62 5.29
N ARG A 53 -5.18 -6.83 6.26
CA ARG A 53 -6.56 -6.35 6.16
C ARG A 53 -6.68 -4.86 6.45
N VAL A 54 -7.54 -4.21 5.68
CA VAL A 54 -7.98 -2.82 5.88
C VAL A 54 -9.42 -2.84 6.40
N PRO A 55 -9.69 -2.36 7.64
CA PRO A 55 -11.04 -2.19 8.17
C PRO A 55 -11.90 -1.28 7.28
N GLU A 56 -13.23 -1.36 7.39
CA GLU A 56 -14.14 -0.56 6.55
C GLU A 56 -13.91 0.97 6.66
N ASP A 57 -13.51 1.43 7.85
CA ASP A 57 -13.17 2.81 8.18
C ASP A 57 -11.66 3.03 8.34
N GLY A 58 -10.86 2.05 7.88
CA GLY A 58 -9.40 2.09 7.97
C GLY A 58 -8.79 3.11 7.03
N VAL A 59 -7.68 3.72 7.47
CA VAL A 59 -6.90 4.65 6.65
C VAL A 59 -5.60 3.98 6.24
N VAL A 60 -5.31 3.96 4.93
CA VAL A 60 -4.03 3.49 4.39
C VAL A 60 -3.11 4.70 4.17
N TYR A 61 -1.96 4.68 4.84
CA TYR A 61 -0.93 5.69 4.70
C TYR A 61 0.21 5.15 3.84
N VAL A 62 0.68 5.96 2.90
CA VAL A 62 1.83 5.64 2.03
C VAL A 62 2.89 6.72 2.23
N PHE A 63 4.12 6.30 2.56
CA PHE A 63 5.24 7.20 2.75
C PHE A 63 6.44 6.70 1.95
N GLN A 64 7.21 7.63 1.38
CA GLN A 64 8.58 7.32 0.94
C GLN A 64 9.57 7.62 2.05
N ALA A 65 10.53 6.73 2.25
CA ALA A 65 11.71 7.02 3.03
C ALA A 65 12.52 8.08 2.27
N LEU A 66 12.42 9.33 2.70
CA LEU A 66 13.28 10.39 2.24
C LEU A 66 14.64 10.22 2.93
N THR A 67 15.65 9.76 2.20
CA THR A 67 17.03 9.89 2.66
C THR A 67 17.39 11.36 2.50
N GLY A 68 17.34 12.10 3.61
CA GLY A 68 17.89 13.45 3.65
C GLY A 68 19.35 13.40 3.20
N GLY A 69 19.67 14.14 2.14
CA GLY A 69 21.04 14.38 1.72
C GLY A 69 21.78 15.26 2.72
#